data_AF-A0A0V0S157-F1
#
_entry.id   AF-A0A0V0S157-F1
#
_cell.length_a   1.000
_cell.length_b   1.000
_cell.length_c   1.000
_cell.angle_alpha   90.00
_cell.angle_beta   90.00
_cell.angle_gamma   90.00
#
_symmetry.space_group_name_H-M   'P 1'
#
loop_
_entity.id
_entity.type
_entity.pdbx_description
1 polymer ?
#
loop_
_entity_poly.entity_id
_entity_poly.type
_entity_poly.pdbx_seq_one_letter_code
_entity_poly.pdbx_strand_id
1 'polypeptide(L)'
;MQQPQQEGGRRPSGQGRNRMERAPWCGGYWERLVRSIKVALSKVLGRCHAKPDDLRTVLCEIEARINDRPLTIVSDRPDDQLALTPAHFLIGREL
;
A
#
# COMPACT_ATOMS: atom_id res chain seq x y z
N MET A 1 -34.27 -5.76 52.07
CA MET A 1 -33.51 -4.58 51.60
C MET A 1 -33.05 -4.86 50.18
N GLN A 2 -33.58 -4.07 49.24
CA GLN A 2 -33.36 -4.13 47.79
C GLN A 2 -31.88 -4.00 47.39
N GLN A 3 -31.51 -4.68 46.29
CA GLN A 3 -30.31 -4.39 45.50
C GLN A 3 -30.41 -3.00 44.85
N PRO A 4 -29.29 -2.30 44.59
CA PRO A 4 -29.19 -1.40 43.47
C PRO A 4 -28.44 -2.08 42.31
N GLN A 5 -29.18 -2.18 41.22
CA GLN A 5 -28.77 -2.43 39.84
C GLN A 5 -27.55 -1.57 39.47
N GLN A 6 -26.43 -2.19 39.07
CA GLN A 6 -25.36 -1.44 38.39
C GLN A 6 -25.64 -1.43 36.88
N GLU A 7 -25.77 -0.23 36.36
CA GLU A 7 -26.20 0.09 34.99
C GLU A 7 -25.28 -0.51 33.92
N GLY A 8 -25.94 -1.02 32.88
CA GLY A 8 -25.31 -1.46 31.64
C GLY A 8 -24.65 -0.28 30.91
N GLY A 9 -23.32 -0.26 30.96
CA GLY A 9 -22.52 0.50 29.99
C GLY A 9 -22.70 -0.12 28.60
N ARG A 10 -23.54 0.51 27.76
CA ARG A 10 -23.62 0.20 26.33
C ARG A 10 -22.22 0.28 25.74
N ARG A 11 -21.67 -0.87 25.32
CA ARG A 11 -20.48 -0.87 24.46
C ARG A 11 -20.85 -0.10 23.20
N PRO A 12 -20.08 0.91 22.76
CA PRO A 12 -20.35 1.57 21.51
C PRO A 12 -20.14 0.56 20.37
N SER A 13 -21.26 0.07 19.84
CA SER A 13 -21.37 -0.60 18.56
C SER A 13 -20.97 0.41 17.49
N GLY A 14 -19.73 0.33 17.02
CA GLY A 14 -19.22 1.25 16.01
C GLY A 14 -17.70 1.42 15.96
N GLN A 15 -16.93 0.75 16.83
CA GLN A 15 -15.48 0.71 16.65
C GLN A 15 -15.16 -0.19 15.46
N GLY A 16 -15.12 0.39 14.26
CA GLY A 16 -14.43 -0.18 13.11
C GLY A 16 -13.00 -0.46 13.57
N ARG A 17 -12.74 -1.68 14.02
CA ARG A 17 -11.42 -2.12 14.49
C ARG A 17 -10.51 -2.06 13.29
N ASN A 18 -9.84 -0.92 13.15
CA ASN A 18 -8.77 -0.74 12.19
C ASN A 18 -7.72 -1.78 12.57
N ARG A 19 -7.56 -2.83 11.75
CA ARG A 19 -6.73 -4.00 12.06
C ARG A 19 -5.23 -3.63 12.23
N MET A 20 -4.90 -2.36 12.03
CA MET A 20 -3.56 -1.77 11.99
C MET A 20 -3.08 -1.13 13.31
N GLU A 21 -3.79 -1.23 14.42
CA GLU A 21 -3.31 -0.70 15.72
C GLU A 21 -2.04 -1.41 16.25
N ARG A 22 -1.72 -2.61 15.76
CA ARG A 22 -0.57 -3.41 16.24
C ARG A 22 0.75 -3.15 15.50
N ALA A 23 0.76 -2.31 14.46
CA ALA A 23 1.94 -2.03 13.67
C ALA A 23 1.87 -0.62 13.04
N PRO A 24 2.16 0.45 13.82
CA PRO A 24 2.07 1.83 13.34
C PRO A 24 2.95 2.11 12.11
N TRP A 25 4.00 1.32 11.87
CA TRP A 25 4.84 1.40 10.68
C TRP A 25 4.15 0.92 9.39
N CYS A 26 3.22 -0.04 9.48
CA CYS A 26 2.52 -0.59 8.32
C CYS A 26 1.60 0.46 7.68
N GLY A 27 0.89 1.25 8.50
CA GLY A 27 0.03 2.33 8.03
C GLY A 27 0.80 3.37 7.21
N GLY A 28 1.91 3.87 7.75
CA GLY A 28 2.73 4.88 7.09
C GLY A 28 3.43 4.40 5.81
N TYR A 29 3.68 3.09 5.66
CA TYR A 29 4.18 2.54 4.40
C TYR A 29 3.11 2.59 3.30
N TRP A 30 1.91 2.08 3.58
CA TRP A 30 0.80 2.10 2.64
C TRP A 30 0.41 3.51 2.24
N GLU A 31 0.38 4.46 3.17
CA GLU A 31 0.11 5.87 2.88
C GLU A 31 1.13 6.47 1.91
N ARG A 32 2.42 6.17 2.08
CA ARG A 32 3.49 6.60 1.16
C ARG A 32 3.32 5.98 -0.23
N LEU A 33 2.98 4.70 -0.30
CA LEU A 33 2.75 4.00 -1.56
C LEU A 33 1.57 4.61 -2.33
N VAL A 34 0.44 4.82 -1.64
CA VAL A 34 -0.75 5.47 -2.21
C VAL A 34 -0.42 6.88 -2.68
N ARG A 35 0.39 7.63 -1.93
CA ARG A 35 0.83 8.97 -2.33
C ARG A 35 1.66 8.94 -3.62
N SER A 36 2.58 7.99 -3.76
CA SER A 36 3.38 7.82 -4.98
C SER A 36 2.51 7.54 -6.22
N ILE A 37 1.53 6.63 -6.09
CA ILE A 37 0.59 6.31 -7.18
C ILE A 37 -0.22 7.55 -7.57
N LYS A 38 -0.77 8.27 -6.58
CA LYS A 38 -1.54 9.50 -6.85
C LYS A 38 -0.71 10.56 -7.54
N VAL A 39 0.54 10.77 -7.13
CA VAL A 39 1.45 11.73 -7.78
C VAL A 39 1.75 11.31 -9.22
N ALA A 40 2.00 10.03 -9.48
CA ALA A 40 2.23 9.52 -10.83
C ALA A 40 0.99 9.71 -11.72
N LEU A 41 -0.19 9.35 -11.23
CA LEU A 41 -1.47 9.57 -11.92
C LEU A 41 -1.71 11.06 -12.23
N SER A 42 -1.48 11.95 -11.26
CA SER A 42 -1.62 13.39 -11.48
C SER A 42 -0.63 13.94 -12.50
N LYS A 43 0.57 13.35 -12.64
CA LYS A 43 1.55 13.74 -13.66
C LYS A 43 1.15 13.27 -15.06
N VAL A 44 0.63 12.05 -15.18
CA VAL A 44 0.25 11.47 -16.48
C VAL A 44 -1.07 12.06 -16.99
N LEU A 45 -2.07 12.22 -16.12
CA LEU A 45 -3.41 12.65 -16.50
C LEU A 45 -3.62 14.16 -16.35
N GLY A 46 -2.84 14.83 -15.50
CA GLY A 46 -2.97 16.27 -15.27
C GLY A 46 -4.38 16.65 -14.80
N ARG A 47 -5.06 17.49 -15.60
CA ARG A 47 -6.47 17.90 -15.39
C ARG A 47 -7.46 17.19 -16.32
N CYS A 48 -6.99 16.25 -17.16
CA CYS A 48 -7.85 15.54 -18.08
C CYS A 48 -8.54 14.37 -17.39
N HIS A 49 -9.84 14.20 -17.67
CA HIS A 49 -10.55 12.98 -17.29
C HIS A 49 -10.18 11.88 -18.30
N ALA A 50 -9.36 10.93 -17.87
CA ALA A 50 -9.10 9.72 -18.65
C ALA A 50 -10.33 8.83 -18.71
N LYS A 51 -10.48 8.12 -19.83
CA LYS A 51 -11.45 7.02 -19.93
C LYS A 51 -11.02 5.89 -18.97
N PRO A 52 -11.96 5.06 -18.51
CA PRO A 52 -11.64 3.95 -17.61
C PRO A 52 -10.55 3.00 -18.17
N ASP A 53 -10.53 2.74 -19.48
CA ASP A 53 -9.51 1.92 -20.13
C ASP A 53 -8.12 2.56 -20.11
N ASP A 54 -8.04 3.87 -20.37
CA ASP A 54 -6.80 4.64 -20.33
C ASP A 54 -6.25 4.67 -18.89
N LEU A 55 -7.12 4.90 -17.90
CA LEU A 55 -6.76 4.89 -16.49
C LEU A 55 -6.22 3.52 -16.06
N ARG A 56 -6.86 2.43 -16.52
CA ARG A 56 -6.41 1.06 -16.21
C ARG A 56 -5.02 0.80 -16.80
N THR A 57 -4.77 1.25 -18.02
CA THR A 57 -3.47 1.10 -18.67
C THR A 57 -2.38 1.86 -17.90
N VAL A 58 -2.62 3.13 -17.58
CA VAL A 58 -1.68 3.95 -16.81
C VAL A 58 -1.43 3.36 -15.43
N LEU A 59 -2.46 2.83 -14.77
CA LEU A 59 -2.32 2.19 -13.46
C LEU A 59 -1.45 0.93 -13.55
N CYS A 60 -1.65 0.09 -14.56
CA CYS A 60 -0.82 -1.09 -14.79
C CYS A 60 0.66 -0.72 -15.04
N GLU A 61 0.92 0.36 -15.79
CA GLU A 61 2.29 0.84 -15.99
C GLU A 61 2.93 1.34 -14.69
N ILE A 62 2.17 2.08 -13.87
CA ILE A 62 2.64 2.55 -12.57
C ILE A 62 2.92 1.36 -11.64
N GLU A 63 2.04 0.37 -11.62
CA GLU A 63 2.21 -0.87 -10.84
C GLU A 63 3.48 -1.62 -11.28
N ALA A 64 3.67 -1.82 -12.58
CA ALA A 64 4.87 -2.46 -13.12
C ALA A 64 6.14 -1.72 -12.68
N ARG A 65 6.15 -0.38 -12.78
CA ARG A 65 7.31 0.43 -12.34
C ARG A 65 7.57 0.37 -10.84
N ILE A 66 6.54 0.25 -10.02
CA ILE A 66 6.70 0.09 -8.57
C ILE A 66 7.25 -1.32 -8.26
N ASN A 67 6.73 -2.35 -8.93
CA ASN A 67 7.11 -3.73 -8.70
C ASN A 67 8.48 -4.10 -9.27
N ASP A 68 8.95 -3.37 -10.27
CA ASP A 68 10.28 -3.48 -10.87
C ASP A 68 11.34 -2.67 -10.10
N ARG A 69 10.92 -1.73 -9.25
CA ARG A 69 11.87 -0.86 -8.55
C ARG A 69 12.72 -1.66 -7.55
N PRO A 70 14.05 -1.64 -7.63
CA PRO A 70 14.90 -2.37 -6.71
C PRO A 70 14.76 -1.87 -5.27
N LEU A 71 14.51 -2.79 -4.33
CA LEU A 71 14.45 -2.54 -2.88
C LEU A 71 15.84 -2.58 -2.26
N THR A 72 16.64 -3.59 -2.59
CA THR A 72 18.01 -3.74 -2.11
C THR A 72 18.84 -4.53 -3.13
N ILE A 73 20.11 -4.14 -3.28
CA ILE A 73 21.09 -4.96 -3.98
C ILE A 73 21.46 -6.10 -3.02
N VAL A 74 21.43 -7.35 -3.50
CA VAL A 74 21.74 -8.52 -2.67
C VAL A 74 23.18 -8.98 -2.85
N SER A 75 23.81 -8.61 -3.96
CA SER A 75 25.17 -9.05 -4.24
C SER A 75 26.23 -8.17 -3.59
N ASP A 76 27.25 -8.84 -3.04
CA ASP A 76 28.52 -8.25 -2.59
C ASP A 76 29.53 -8.12 -3.75
N ARG A 77 29.20 -8.64 -4.93
CA ARG A 77 30.07 -8.59 -6.11
C ARG A 77 29.71 -7.38 -6.97
N PRO A 78 30.70 -6.55 -7.38
CA PRO A 78 30.45 -5.35 -8.18
C PRO A 78 29.86 -5.64 -9.57
N ASP A 79 29.99 -6.88 -10.06
CA ASP A 79 29.48 -7.33 -11.36
C ASP A 79 28.09 -7.98 -11.33
N ASP A 80 27.57 -8.31 -10.14
CA ASP A 80 26.23 -8.91 -10.00
C ASP A 80 25.25 -7.83 -9.51
N GLN A 81 24.58 -7.15 -10.44
CA GLN A 81 23.48 -6.23 -10.10
C GLN A 81 22.18 -6.98 -9.80
N LEU A 82 22.24 -8.06 -9.02
CA LEU A 82 21.05 -8.79 -8.64
C LEU A 82 20.32 -8.00 -7.54
N ALA A 83 19.34 -7.21 -7.96
CA ALA A 83 18.54 -6.39 -7.07
C ALA A 83 17.21 -7.07 -6.75
N LEU A 84 16.89 -7.18 -5.46
CA LEU A 84 15.58 -7.64 -5.02
C LEU A 84 14.55 -6.58 -5.33
N THR A 85 13.68 -6.85 -6.29
CA THR A 85 12.51 -6.03 -6.59
C THR A 85 11.28 -6.60 -5.86
N PRO A 86 10.23 -5.80 -5.61
CA PRO A 86 8.98 -6.32 -5.05
C PRO A 86 8.37 -7.45 -5.89
N ALA A 87 8.58 -7.45 -7.22
CA ALA A 87 8.16 -8.54 -8.10
C ALA A 87 8.75 -9.90 -7.71
N HIS A 88 9.99 -9.93 -7.21
CA HIS A 88 10.60 -11.16 -6.69
C HIS A 88 9.80 -11.74 -5.51
N PHE A 89 9.20 -10.91 -4.67
CA PHE A 89 8.36 -11.38 -3.55
C PHE A 89 6.94 -11.77 -4.00
N LEU A 90 6.41 -11.12 -5.02
CA LEU A 90 5.03 -11.34 -5.49
C LEU A 90 4.91 -12.51 -6.47
N ILE A 91 5.91 -12.70 -7.35
CA ILE A 91 5.88 -13.64 -8.50
C ILE A 91 7.06 -14.62 -8.45
N GLY A 92 8.10 -14.34 -7.67
CA GLY A 92 9.32 -15.16 -7.61
C GLY A 92 10.36 -14.84 -8.69
N ARG A 93 10.14 -13.78 -9.49
CA ARG A 93 11.01 -13.34 -10.59
C ARG A 93 10.87 -11.84 -10.84
N GLU A 94 11.80 -11.29 -11.62
CA GLU A 94 11.72 -9.91 -12.16
C GLU A 94 10.61 -9.77 -13.22
N LEU A 95 10.14 -8.54 -13.46
CA LEU A 95 9.00 -8.22 -14.34
C LEU A 95 9.41 -7.91 -15.78
#